data_AF-A0A1W1VLP1-F1
#
_entry.id   AF-A0A1W1VLP1-F1
#
_cell.length_a   1.000
_cell.length_b   1.000
_cell.length_c   1.000
_cell.angle_alpha   90.00
_cell.angle_beta   90.00
_cell.angle_gamma   90.00
#
_symmetry.space_group_name_H-M   'P 1'
#
loop_
_entity.id
_entity.type
_entity.pdbx_description
1 polymer ?
#
loop_
_entity_poly.entity_id
_entity_poly.type
_entity_poly.pdbx_seq_one_letter_code
_entity_poly.pdbx_strand_id
1 'polypeptide(L)'
;MTPFTGLPDDADALLRAEGERLARRLAQLLGEGEADVARAHLLGLSLVHNLVHALLPTVEQVSRHAGQPLRAQLVADERGRAVVETVTADGELHRRLPVDDLMTEALYGGGRLHPTVLAHLAAGMQGSEHAATRALAACLKSAPVLNALRRNLTGLLKR
;
A
#
# COMPACT_ATOMS: atom_id res chain seq x y z
N MET A 1 -28.97 6.41 -3.10
CA MET A 1 -27.97 7.34 -3.68
C MET A 1 -26.76 7.31 -2.76
N THR A 2 -25.79 6.46 -3.06
CA THR A 2 -24.55 6.32 -2.29
C THR A 2 -23.54 7.37 -2.77
N PRO A 3 -23.10 8.32 -1.93
CA PRO A 3 -22.03 9.20 -2.34
C PRO A 3 -20.67 8.57 -2.02
N PHE A 4 -19.86 8.49 -3.08
CA PHE A 4 -18.41 8.61 -3.14
C PHE A 4 -17.56 8.08 -1.97
N THR A 5 -16.90 6.95 -2.23
CA THR A 5 -15.71 6.46 -1.51
C THR A 5 -14.52 7.38 -1.80
N GLY A 6 -14.44 8.50 -1.11
CA GLY A 6 -13.21 9.25 -0.87
C GLY A 6 -12.77 8.99 0.57
N LEU A 7 -11.50 8.70 0.79
CA LEU A 7 -10.94 8.79 2.14
C LEU A 7 -11.13 10.24 2.64
N PRO A 8 -11.41 10.48 3.94
CA PRO A 8 -11.43 11.86 4.45
C PRO A 8 -10.11 12.56 4.09
N ASP A 9 -10.12 13.87 3.90
CA ASP A 9 -8.94 14.66 3.46
C ASP A 9 -7.67 14.34 4.27
N ASP A 10 -7.84 14.01 5.56
CA ASP A 10 -6.78 13.59 6.47
C ASP A 10 -6.14 12.24 6.07
N ALA A 11 -6.93 11.29 5.59
CA ALA A 11 -6.44 9.99 5.16
C ALA A 11 -5.72 10.06 3.80
N ASP A 12 -6.16 10.91 2.88
CA ASP A 12 -5.40 11.19 1.65
C ASP A 12 -4.06 11.87 1.95
N ALA A 13 -4.02 12.77 2.94
CA ALA A 13 -2.77 13.38 3.41
C ALA A 13 -1.82 12.34 4.03
N LEU A 14 -2.35 11.39 4.81
CA LEU A 14 -1.57 10.28 5.39
C LEU A 14 -0.97 9.39 4.30
N LEU A 15 -1.75 8.99 3.30
CA LEU A 15 -1.25 8.18 2.19
C LEU A 15 -0.22 8.92 1.34
N ARG A 16 -0.42 10.22 1.10
CA ARG A 16 0.57 11.05 0.41
C ARG A 16 1.90 11.07 1.17
N ALA A 17 1.86 11.24 2.49
CA ALA A 17 3.06 11.26 3.33
C ALA A 17 3.81 9.91 3.32
N GLU A 18 3.10 8.77 3.35
CA GLU A 18 3.72 7.45 3.20
C GLU A 18 4.25 7.21 1.78
N GLY A 19 3.50 7.63 0.76
CA GLY A 19 3.91 7.60 -0.63
C GLY A 19 5.22 8.36 -0.86
N GLU A 20 5.36 9.52 -0.24
CA GLU A 20 6.56 10.35 -0.25
C GLU A 20 7.76 9.69 0.44
N ARG A 21 7.53 9.00 1.56
CA ARG A 21 8.58 8.23 2.24
C ARG A 21 9.06 7.08 1.35
N LEU A 22 8.14 6.34 0.75
CA LEU A 22 8.46 5.26 -0.19
C LEU A 22 9.19 5.80 -1.43
N ALA A 23 8.71 6.90 -2.00
CA ALA A 23 9.32 7.59 -3.13
C ALA A 23 10.79 7.94 -2.88
N ARG A 24 11.11 8.56 -1.74
CA ARG A 24 12.49 8.88 -1.37
C ARG A 24 13.36 7.63 -1.27
N ARG A 25 12.83 6.55 -0.71
CA ARG A 25 13.55 5.26 -0.61
C ARG A 25 13.77 4.64 -1.98
N LEU A 26 12.79 4.70 -2.88
CA LEU A 26 12.92 4.21 -4.25
C LEU A 26 13.92 5.05 -5.06
N ALA A 27 13.91 6.37 -4.91
CA ALA A 27 14.87 7.26 -5.56
C ALA A 27 16.30 6.93 -5.14
N GLN A 28 16.54 6.64 -3.85
CA GLN A 28 17.85 6.22 -3.34
C GLN A 28 18.30 4.85 -3.88
N LEU A 29 17.36 3.96 -4.21
CA LEU A 29 17.66 2.60 -4.66
C LEU A 29 17.76 2.49 -6.19
N LEU A 30 17.03 3.32 -6.93
CA LEU A 30 16.80 3.17 -8.37
C LEU A 30 17.20 4.41 -9.19
N GLY A 31 17.36 5.57 -8.55
CA GLY A 31 17.60 6.83 -9.26
C GLY A 31 19.08 7.18 -9.36
N GLU A 32 19.49 7.62 -10.55
CA GLU A 32 20.83 8.14 -10.82
C GLU A 32 20.80 9.66 -11.17
N GLY A 33 19.61 10.26 -11.37
CA GLY A 33 19.43 11.70 -11.63
C GLY A 33 18.05 12.29 -11.32
N GLU A 34 17.85 13.58 -11.63
CA GLU A 34 16.64 14.35 -11.27
C GLU A 34 15.35 13.82 -11.91
N ALA A 35 15.41 13.37 -13.17
CA ALA A 35 14.27 12.75 -13.85
C ALA A 35 13.82 11.45 -13.17
N ASP A 36 14.74 10.76 -12.49
CA ASP A 36 14.45 9.54 -11.75
C ASP A 36 13.75 9.85 -10.42
N VAL A 37 13.99 11.03 -9.83
CA VAL A 37 13.32 11.46 -8.59
C VAL A 37 11.82 11.65 -8.83
N ALA A 38 11.45 12.35 -9.92
CA ALA A 38 10.03 12.54 -10.28
C ALA A 38 9.32 11.22 -10.56
N ARG A 39 10.00 10.27 -11.24
CA ARG A 39 9.47 8.93 -11.48
C ARG A 39 9.33 8.10 -10.22
N ALA A 40 10.36 8.08 -9.36
CA ALA A 40 10.31 7.40 -8.08
C ALA A 40 9.19 7.95 -7.21
N HIS A 41 8.92 9.26 -7.28
CA HIS A 41 7.79 9.90 -6.63
C HIS A 41 6.45 9.38 -7.15
N LEU A 42 6.23 9.39 -8.47
CA LEU A 42 5.02 8.82 -9.06
C LEU A 42 4.81 7.35 -8.65
N LEU A 43 5.85 6.52 -8.74
CA LEU A 43 5.79 5.11 -8.36
C LEU A 43 5.48 4.92 -6.87
N GLY A 44 6.16 5.67 -5.99
CA GLY A 44 5.97 5.58 -4.55
C GLY A 44 4.54 5.91 -4.13
N LEU A 45 4.01 7.05 -4.59
CA LEU A 45 2.62 7.44 -4.31
C LEU A 45 1.63 6.41 -4.87
N SER A 46 1.85 5.99 -6.11
CA SER A 46 0.95 5.04 -6.76
C SER A 46 0.91 3.69 -6.04
N LEU A 47 2.05 3.16 -5.61
CA LEU A 47 2.10 1.89 -4.88
C LEU A 47 1.31 1.96 -3.56
N VAL A 48 1.58 2.98 -2.75
CA VAL A 48 0.91 3.16 -1.45
C VAL A 48 -0.60 3.29 -1.64
N HIS A 49 -1.04 4.21 -2.52
CA HIS A 49 -2.45 4.44 -2.76
C HIS A 49 -3.14 3.17 -3.26
N ASN A 50 -2.60 2.51 -4.29
CA ASN A 50 -3.26 1.33 -4.87
C ASN A 50 -3.34 0.18 -3.87
N LEU A 51 -2.29 -0.09 -3.11
CA LEU A 51 -2.27 -1.20 -2.15
C LEU A 51 -3.25 -0.95 -0.99
N VAL A 52 -3.26 0.25 -0.43
CA VAL A 52 -4.16 0.56 0.69
C VAL A 52 -5.61 0.63 0.23
N HIS A 53 -5.91 1.28 -0.90
CA HIS A 53 -7.27 1.35 -1.45
C HIS A 53 -7.80 -0.02 -1.86
N ALA A 54 -6.94 -0.95 -2.28
CA ALA A 54 -7.35 -2.33 -2.51
C ALA A 54 -7.58 -3.08 -1.20
N LEU A 55 -6.76 -2.87 -0.18
CA LEU A 55 -6.80 -3.62 1.07
C LEU A 55 -8.06 -3.31 1.89
N LEU A 56 -8.39 -2.04 2.11
CA LEU A 56 -9.50 -1.62 2.97
C LEU A 56 -10.85 -2.30 2.62
N PRO A 57 -11.40 -2.15 1.41
CA PRO A 57 -12.65 -2.81 1.05
C PRO A 57 -12.53 -4.34 1.03
N THR A 58 -11.35 -4.88 0.73
CA THR A 58 -11.12 -6.34 0.74
C THR A 58 -11.27 -6.91 2.14
N VAL A 59 -10.72 -6.23 3.17
CA VAL A 59 -10.87 -6.65 4.57
C VAL A 59 -12.34 -6.66 4.97
N GLU A 60 -13.10 -5.63 4.65
CA GLU A 60 -14.52 -5.55 4.97
C GLU A 60 -15.34 -6.63 4.23
N GLN A 61 -15.01 -6.88 2.97
CA GLN A 61 -15.71 -7.89 2.17
C GLN A 61 -15.46 -9.30 2.71
N VAL A 62 -14.19 -9.64 2.99
CA VAL A 62 -13.81 -10.98 3.46
C VAL A 62 -14.28 -11.23 4.89
N SER A 63 -14.15 -10.25 5.80
CA SER A 63 -14.60 -10.37 7.18
C SER A 63 -16.11 -10.59 7.28
N ARG A 64 -16.89 -9.88 6.45
CA ARG A 64 -18.35 -10.09 6.32
C ARG A 64 -18.68 -11.49 5.83
N HIS A 65 -17.97 -11.99 4.82
CA HIS A 65 -18.18 -13.35 4.31
C HIS A 65 -17.82 -14.43 5.35
N ALA A 66 -16.84 -14.15 6.22
CA ALA A 66 -16.43 -15.02 7.32
C ALA A 66 -17.35 -14.97 8.56
N GLY A 67 -18.45 -14.21 8.52
CA GLY A 67 -19.42 -14.10 9.62
C GLY A 67 -18.95 -13.24 10.79
N GLN A 68 -17.86 -12.49 10.64
CA GLN A 68 -17.29 -11.59 11.66
C GLN A 68 -17.02 -10.24 11.00
N PRO A 69 -18.05 -9.42 10.75
CA PRO A 69 -17.89 -8.18 10.00
C PRO A 69 -16.95 -7.23 10.75
N LEU A 70 -15.90 -6.79 10.05
CA LEU A 70 -15.00 -5.74 10.50
C LEU A 70 -15.16 -4.53 9.59
N ARG A 71 -15.00 -3.34 10.16
CA ARG A 71 -14.81 -2.10 9.42
C ARG A 71 -13.32 -1.80 9.35
N ALA A 72 -12.83 -1.40 8.18
CA ALA A 72 -11.44 -1.05 7.98
C ALA A 72 -11.31 0.44 7.67
N GLN A 73 -10.40 1.12 8.37
CA GLN A 73 -10.20 2.56 8.21
C GLN A 73 -8.71 2.91 8.24
N LEU A 74 -8.36 4.04 7.65
CA LEU A 74 -7.02 4.60 7.74
C LEU A 74 -7.02 5.68 8.83
N VAL A 75 -6.09 5.57 9.78
CA VAL A 75 -5.90 6.51 10.89
C VAL A 75 -4.43 6.90 11.00
N ALA A 76 -4.17 8.01 11.69
CA ALA A 76 -2.82 8.38 12.10
C ALA A 76 -2.45 7.69 13.42
N ASP A 77 -1.21 7.21 13.55
CA ASP A 77 -0.64 6.86 14.85
C ASP A 77 -0.16 8.10 15.62
N GLU A 78 0.38 7.90 16.82
CA GLU A 78 0.95 8.96 17.68
C GLU A 78 2.12 9.72 17.03
N ARG A 79 2.73 9.14 15.99
CA ARG A 79 3.83 9.73 15.21
C ARG A 79 3.37 10.32 13.88
N GLY A 80 2.06 10.36 13.63
CA GLY A 80 1.48 10.82 12.37
C GLY A 80 1.74 9.89 11.19
N ARG A 81 2.02 8.60 11.43
CA ARG A 81 2.16 7.57 10.38
C ARG A 81 0.80 6.97 10.04
N ALA A 82 0.64 6.58 8.79
CA ALA A 82 -0.60 5.95 8.35
C ALA A 82 -0.69 4.52 8.89
N VAL A 83 -1.82 4.19 9.52
CA VAL A 83 -2.12 2.86 10.05
C VAL A 83 -3.48 2.43 9.54
N VAL A 84 -3.55 1.23 8.98
CA VAL A 84 -4.81 0.54 8.70
C VAL A 84 -5.30 -0.05 10.01
N GLU A 85 -6.46 0.42 10.46
CA GLU A 85 -7.13 -0.05 11.66
C GLU A 85 -8.38 -0.83 11.28
N THR A 86 -8.57 -2.00 11.91
CA THR A 86 -9.81 -2.75 11.83
C THR A 86 -10.54 -2.68 13.15
N VAL A 87 -11.85 -2.45 13.10
CA VAL A 87 -12.73 -2.37 14.26
C VAL A 87 -13.94 -3.29 14.11
N THR A 88 -14.44 -3.78 15.23
CA THR A 88 -15.67 -4.60 15.27
C THR A 88 -16.90 -3.74 14.99
N ALA A 89 -18.07 -4.37 14.84
CA ALA A 89 -19.34 -3.66 14.68
C ALA A 89 -19.67 -2.75 15.89
N ASP A 90 -19.18 -3.09 17.08
CA ASP A 90 -19.37 -2.33 18.31
C ASP A 90 -18.35 -1.19 18.46
N GLY A 91 -17.45 -1.02 17.48
CA GLY A 91 -16.41 0.01 17.48
C GLY A 91 -15.16 -0.35 18.29
N GLU A 92 -15.06 -1.59 18.77
CA GLU A 92 -13.87 -2.04 19.48
C GLU A 92 -12.71 -2.27 18.51
N LEU A 93 -11.51 -1.85 18.92
CA LEU A 93 -10.29 -2.07 18.15
C LEU A 93 -10.02 -3.57 18.02
N HIS A 94 -9.95 -4.05 16.77
CA HIS A 94 -9.58 -5.43 16.47
C HIS A 94 -8.08 -5.57 16.18
N ARG A 95 -7.56 -4.83 15.20
CA ARG A 95 -6.13 -4.87 14.85
C ARG A 95 -5.65 -3.60 14.18
N ARG A 96 -4.34 -3.36 14.24
CA ARG A 96 -3.62 -2.31 13.52
C ARG A 96 -2.54 -2.90 12.62
N LEU A 97 -2.39 -2.33 11.43
CA LEU A 97 -1.33 -2.62 10.47
C LEU A 97 -0.73 -1.29 9.99
N PRO A 98 0.50 -0.94 10.41
CA PRO A 98 1.21 0.19 9.84
C PRO A 98 1.35 0.05 8.33
N VAL A 99 1.11 1.13 7.58
CA VAL A 99 1.24 1.11 6.11
C VAL A 99 2.69 0.85 5.69
N ASP A 100 3.67 1.30 6.47
CA ASP A 100 5.10 1.04 6.26
C ASP A 100 5.42 -0.46 6.35
N ASP A 101 4.78 -1.18 7.27
CA ASP A 101 4.93 -2.64 7.41
C ASP A 101 4.31 -3.35 6.20
N LEU A 102 3.11 -2.92 5.78
CA LEU A 102 2.46 -3.41 4.57
C LEU A 102 3.38 -3.22 3.33
N MET A 103 3.96 -2.03 3.17
CA MET A 103 4.89 -1.75 2.05
C MET A 103 6.16 -2.58 2.16
N THR A 104 6.71 -2.70 3.36
CA THR A 104 7.93 -3.47 3.60
C THR A 104 7.72 -4.95 3.27
N GLU A 105 6.64 -5.56 3.76
CA GLU A 105 6.33 -6.96 3.48
C GLU A 105 5.96 -7.23 2.02
N ALA A 106 5.34 -6.26 1.34
CA ALA A 106 4.94 -6.40 -0.06
C ALA A 106 6.11 -6.23 -1.04
N LEU A 107 7.02 -5.31 -0.74
CA LEU A 107 8.06 -4.89 -1.69
C LEU A 107 9.43 -5.48 -1.37
N TYR A 108 9.71 -5.85 -0.11
CA TYR A 108 11.02 -6.26 0.36
C TYR A 108 11.04 -7.70 0.88
N GLY A 109 12.20 -8.35 0.76
CA GLY A 109 12.51 -9.65 1.35
C GLY A 109 13.95 -9.65 1.86
N GLY A 110 14.18 -10.03 3.11
CA GLY A 110 15.51 -10.01 3.71
C GLY A 110 16.17 -8.62 3.74
N GLY A 111 15.37 -7.56 3.90
CA GLY A 111 15.85 -6.17 3.96
C GLY A 111 16.17 -5.52 2.60
N ARG A 112 16.02 -6.24 1.49
CA ARG A 112 16.23 -5.73 0.12
C ARG A 112 14.96 -5.81 -0.69
N LEU A 113 14.84 -4.99 -1.75
CA LEU A 113 13.71 -5.12 -2.67
C LEU A 113 13.67 -6.54 -3.23
N HIS A 114 12.49 -7.15 -3.24
CA HIS A 114 12.32 -8.47 -3.81
C HIS A 114 12.72 -8.43 -5.29
N PRO A 115 13.49 -9.39 -5.84
CA PRO A 115 14.03 -9.31 -7.20
C PRO A 115 12.98 -9.07 -8.29
N THR A 116 11.81 -9.72 -8.18
CA THR A 116 10.67 -9.50 -9.10
C THR A 116 10.11 -8.07 -8.99
N VAL A 117 9.98 -7.53 -7.78
CA VAL A 117 9.50 -6.16 -7.55
C VAL A 117 10.52 -5.18 -8.11
N LEU A 118 11.80 -5.38 -7.79
CA LEU A 118 12.90 -4.58 -8.33
C LEU A 118 12.86 -4.53 -9.86
N ALA A 119 12.73 -5.68 -10.53
CA ALA A 119 12.69 -5.75 -11.99
C ALA A 119 11.52 -4.95 -12.59
N HIS A 120 10.33 -5.06 -11.99
CA HIS A 120 9.18 -4.27 -12.43
C HIS A 120 9.37 -2.78 -12.18
N LEU A 121 9.82 -2.38 -10.99
CA LEU A 121 10.03 -0.98 -10.66
C LEU A 121 11.13 -0.36 -11.52
N ALA A 122 12.26 -1.05 -11.74
CA ALA A 122 13.33 -0.60 -12.62
C ALA A 122 12.84 -0.42 -14.07
N ALA A 123 12.01 -1.34 -14.59
CA ALA A 123 11.38 -1.15 -15.90
C ALA A 123 10.45 0.07 -15.92
N GLY A 124 9.76 0.35 -14.81
CA GLY A 124 8.93 1.55 -14.64
C GLY A 124 9.71 2.84 -14.47
N MET A 125 11.00 2.78 -14.12
CA MET A 125 11.90 3.94 -14.10
C MET A 125 12.35 4.34 -15.51
N GLN A 126 12.22 3.45 -16.50
CA GLN A 126 12.64 3.68 -17.88
C GLN A 126 11.43 3.87 -18.82
N GLY A 127 11.64 4.46 -19.99
CA GLY A 127 10.63 4.51 -21.08
C GLY A 127 9.61 5.64 -20.98
N SER A 128 8.34 5.40 -21.32
CA SER A 128 7.26 6.40 -21.30
C SER A 128 6.37 6.27 -20.05
N GLU A 129 5.47 7.22 -19.82
CA GLU A 129 4.48 7.15 -18.74
C GLU A 129 3.62 5.88 -18.84
N HIS A 130 3.20 5.49 -20.05
CA HIS A 130 2.46 4.24 -20.27
C HIS A 130 3.28 3.00 -19.87
N ALA A 131 4.60 3.03 -20.06
CA ALA A 131 5.47 1.95 -19.60
C ALA A 131 5.53 1.89 -18.07
N ALA A 132 5.60 3.04 -17.39
CA ALA A 132 5.55 3.15 -15.93
C ALA A 132 4.24 2.59 -15.36
N THR A 133 3.09 2.93 -15.95
CA THR A 133 1.79 2.40 -15.53
C THR A 133 1.70 0.88 -15.69
N ARG A 134 2.18 0.33 -16.81
CA ARG A 134 2.22 -1.14 -17.01
C ARG A 134 3.15 -1.83 -16.02
N ALA A 135 4.31 -1.23 -15.76
CA ALA A 135 5.27 -1.75 -14.80
C ALA A 135 4.70 -1.76 -13.37
N LEU A 136 4.02 -0.68 -12.97
CA LEU A 136 3.31 -0.60 -11.70
C LEU A 136 2.22 -1.69 -11.61
N ALA A 137 1.39 -1.84 -12.64
CA ALA A 137 0.36 -2.87 -12.67
C ALA A 137 0.94 -4.29 -12.58
N ALA A 138 2.07 -4.55 -13.27
CA ALA A 138 2.77 -5.83 -13.18
C ALA A 138 3.36 -6.06 -11.78
N CYS A 139 3.93 -5.02 -11.16
CA CYS A 139 4.43 -5.06 -9.78
C CYS A 139 3.32 -5.43 -8.80
N LEU A 140 2.18 -4.73 -8.85
CA LEU A 140 1.03 -4.96 -7.97
C LEU A 140 0.42 -6.36 -8.13
N LYS A 141 0.49 -6.92 -9.35
CA LYS A 141 0.01 -8.28 -9.66
C LYS A 141 1.06 -9.37 -9.44
N SER A 142 2.28 -9.00 -9.04
CA SER A 142 3.35 -9.96 -8.86
C SER A 142 3.07 -10.88 -7.67
N ALA A 143 3.50 -12.14 -7.77
CA ALA A 143 3.36 -13.14 -6.72
C ALA A 143 3.86 -12.67 -5.32
N PRO A 144 5.01 -11.99 -5.15
CA PRO A 144 5.44 -11.52 -3.83
C PRO A 144 4.45 -10.53 -3.21
N VAL A 145 3.95 -9.56 -3.99
CA VAL A 145 3.00 -8.55 -3.52
C VAL A 145 1.66 -9.18 -3.17
N LEU A 146 1.11 -10.02 -4.04
CA LEU A 146 -0.17 -10.71 -3.78
C LEU A 146 -0.07 -11.66 -2.58
N ASN A 147 1.05 -12.35 -2.41
CA ASN A 147 1.26 -13.20 -1.24
C ASN A 147 1.37 -12.39 0.05
N ALA A 148 2.06 -11.24 0.02
CA ALA A 148 2.12 -10.34 1.17
C ALA A 148 0.75 -9.78 1.53
N LEU A 149 -0.02 -9.32 0.54
CA LEU A 149 -1.39 -8.86 0.76
C LEU A 149 -2.26 -9.96 1.37
N ARG A 150 -2.17 -11.20 0.88
CA ARG A 150 -2.90 -12.34 1.46
C ARG A 150 -2.49 -12.61 2.91
N ARG A 151 -1.20 -12.55 3.24
CA ARG A 151 -0.71 -12.72 4.62
C ARG A 151 -1.21 -11.60 5.53
N ASN A 152 -1.10 -10.34 5.10
CA ASN A 152 -1.58 -9.18 5.84
C ASN A 152 -3.10 -9.23 6.06
N LEU A 153 -3.87 -9.54 5.02
CA LEU A 153 -5.30 -9.76 5.11
C LEU A 153 -5.62 -10.87 6.13
N THR A 154 -4.94 -12.01 6.04
CA THR A 154 -5.14 -13.10 7.00
C THR A 154 -4.79 -12.67 8.43
N GLY A 155 -3.72 -11.88 8.59
CA GLY A 155 -3.34 -11.28 9.86
C GLY A 155 -4.44 -10.37 10.42
N LEU A 156 -4.97 -9.46 9.60
CA LEU A 156 -6.04 -8.52 9.97
C LEU A 156 -7.37 -9.20 10.35
N LEU A 157 -7.56 -10.45 9.96
CA LEU A 157 -8.78 -11.23 10.22
C LEU A 157 -8.62 -12.24 11.37
N LYS A 158 -7.40 -12.46 11.87
CA LYS A 158 -7.16 -13.39 12.98
C LYS A 158 -7.60 -12.75 14.29
N ARG A 159 -8.47 -13.47 15.00
CA ARG A 159 -8.82 -13.21 16.42
C ARG A 159 -7.57 -13.16 17.29
#